data_AF-A0A9D8T5S7-F1
#
_entry.id   AF-A0A9D8T5S7-F1
#
_cell.length_a   1.000
_cell.length_b   1.000
_cell.length_c   1.000
_cell.angle_alpha   90.00
_cell.angle_beta   90.00
_cell.angle_gamma   90.00
#
_symmetry.space_group_name_H-M   'P 1'
#
loop_
_entity.id
_entity.type
_entity.pdbx_description
1 polymer ?
#
loop_
_entity_poly.entity_id
_entity_poly.type
_entity_poly.pdbx_seq_one_letter_code
_entity_poly.pdbx_strand_id
1 'polypeptide(L)'
;MKLKRFIFALAAMLLSFGFTANAQNEAKIGDTEYATLTEAVAAVQDGETIILIADVKLTAQVEIPEDKVLTLDLNGKTVNSVFTGNSTTNHIYALSNKGTLTINGNGSINSRGIYNYGSLTLNAGAINAIDGNGGYAVNNQSGSTFVMNGGVVAATNEDDHQSSSGGYDATALKVPAGCEATLNGGTINNVCDFTFAIEAKGTLNIPATSTITVNGTHGAIYVSGGETTINAGTFQIPADEYSRTDNVLYVSGGSLVVNGGTFIGDSDTA
;
A
#
# COMPACT_ATOMS: atom_id res chain seq x y z
N MET A 1 -39.17 -6.18 24.97
CA MET A 1 -40.01 -7.00 24.06
C MET A 1 -39.15 -7.37 22.86
N LYS A 2 -39.18 -8.65 22.50
CA LYS A 2 -38.35 -9.37 21.53
C LYS A 2 -38.16 -8.64 20.18
N LEU A 3 -36.97 -8.76 19.58
CA LEU A 3 -36.82 -9.58 18.36
C LEU A 3 -35.38 -10.09 18.18
N LYS A 4 -35.28 -11.43 18.10
CA LYS A 4 -34.08 -12.23 17.82
C LYS A 4 -33.61 -12.05 16.37
N ARG A 5 -32.35 -12.45 16.08
CA ARG A 5 -31.83 -13.24 14.92
C ARG A 5 -30.38 -12.81 14.60
N PHE A 6 -29.40 -13.63 14.25
CA PHE A 6 -29.27 -15.05 13.93
C PHE A 6 -27.80 -15.45 14.21
N ILE A 7 -27.59 -16.60 14.85
CA ILE A 7 -26.27 -17.26 14.95
C ILE A 7 -26.02 -17.97 13.61
N PHE A 8 -24.86 -17.75 13.00
CA PHE A 8 -24.30 -18.66 12.00
C PHE A 8 -23.01 -19.25 12.55
N ALA A 9 -23.10 -20.47 13.07
CA ALA A 9 -21.96 -21.33 13.27
C ALA A 9 -21.63 -21.98 11.92
N LEU A 10 -20.47 -21.64 11.35
CA LEU A 10 -19.90 -22.38 10.23
C LEU A 10 -18.76 -23.24 10.77
N ALA A 11 -18.97 -24.55 10.79
CA ALA A 11 -17.96 -25.54 11.10
C ALA A 11 -16.91 -25.57 9.98
N ALA A 12 -15.67 -25.19 10.29
CA ALA A 12 -14.52 -25.45 9.42
C ALA A 12 -13.91 -26.81 9.81
N MET A 13 -14.26 -27.83 9.03
CA MET A 13 -13.58 -29.12 8.97
C MET A 13 -12.13 -28.87 8.53
N LEU A 14 -11.15 -29.11 9.39
CA LEU A 14 -9.74 -29.13 9.00
C LEU A 14 -9.50 -30.32 8.06
N LEU A 15 -9.66 -30.09 6.76
CA LEU A 15 -9.07 -30.90 5.71
C LEU A 15 -7.61 -30.47 5.57
N SER A 16 -6.72 -31.29 6.14
CA SER A 16 -5.29 -31.23 5.93
C SER A 16 -4.97 -31.45 4.44
N PHE A 17 -4.86 -30.38 3.66
CA PHE A 17 -4.20 -30.43 2.37
C PHE A 17 -2.69 -30.49 2.63
N GLY A 18 -2.11 -31.67 2.44
CA GLY A 18 -0.67 -31.79 2.29
C GLY A 18 -0.23 -30.99 1.08
N PHE A 19 0.40 -29.83 1.32
CA PHE A 19 1.14 -29.11 0.29
C PHE A 19 2.36 -29.97 -0.06
N THR A 20 2.25 -30.76 -1.13
CA THR A 20 3.42 -31.18 -1.88
C THR A 20 3.78 -30.01 -2.77
N ALA A 21 4.83 -29.28 -2.41
CA ALA A 21 5.38 -28.21 -3.25
C ALA A 21 5.99 -28.85 -4.51
N ASN A 22 5.15 -29.03 -5.54
CA ASN A 22 5.68 -29.02 -6.90
C ASN A 22 6.28 -27.63 -7.10
N ALA A 23 7.56 -27.54 -7.39
CA ALA A 23 8.23 -26.27 -7.68
C ALA A 23 7.59 -25.69 -8.96
N GLN A 24 6.56 -24.87 -8.78
CA GLN A 24 5.87 -24.18 -9.86
C GLN A 24 6.64 -22.90 -10.15
N ASN A 25 6.89 -22.62 -11.43
CA ASN A 25 7.46 -21.35 -11.88
C ASN A 25 6.59 -20.19 -11.39
N GLU A 26 7.23 -19.11 -10.95
CA GLU A 26 6.56 -17.97 -10.32
C GLU A 26 6.04 -16.96 -11.34
N ALA A 27 6.79 -16.74 -12.42
CA ALA A 27 6.56 -15.66 -13.36
C ALA A 27 6.90 -16.05 -14.80
N LYS A 28 6.43 -15.27 -15.76
CA LYS A 28 6.81 -15.41 -17.18
C LYS A 28 6.94 -14.07 -17.89
N ILE A 29 7.71 -14.07 -18.97
CA ILE A 29 7.86 -12.96 -19.93
C ILE A 29 7.62 -13.54 -21.33
N GLY A 30 6.57 -13.08 -22.00
CA GLY A 30 6.06 -13.76 -23.20
C GLY A 30 5.71 -15.23 -22.89
N ASP A 31 6.39 -16.14 -23.59
CA ASP A 31 6.25 -17.60 -23.42
C ASP A 31 7.34 -18.22 -22.51
N THR A 32 8.31 -17.41 -22.05
CA THR A 32 9.41 -17.90 -21.20
C THR A 32 9.03 -17.83 -19.74
N GLU A 33 9.02 -18.97 -19.04
CA GLU A 33 8.77 -19.06 -17.61
C GLU A 33 10.06 -19.01 -16.78
N TYR A 34 9.97 -18.46 -15.57
CA TYR A 34 11.07 -18.28 -14.62
C TYR A 34 10.70 -18.93 -13.29
N ALA A 35 11.67 -19.59 -12.66
CA ALA A 35 11.44 -20.25 -11.39
C ALA A 35 11.13 -19.25 -10.29
N THR A 36 11.72 -18.05 -10.36
CA THR A 36 11.47 -16.98 -9.38
C THR A 36 11.15 -15.62 -10.03
N LEU A 37 10.45 -14.76 -9.28
CA LEU A 37 10.26 -13.35 -9.66
C LEU A 37 11.59 -12.62 -9.84
N THR A 38 12.58 -12.91 -8.99
CA THR A 38 13.93 -12.33 -9.10
C THR A 38 14.61 -12.68 -10.42
N GLU A 39 14.50 -13.94 -10.86
CA GLU A 39 15.03 -14.37 -12.16
C GLU A 39 14.33 -13.67 -13.33
N ALA A 40 13.00 -13.51 -13.26
CA ALA A 40 12.26 -12.76 -14.27
C ALA A 40 12.70 -11.29 -14.33
N VAL A 41 12.88 -10.63 -13.18
CA VAL A 41 13.38 -9.24 -13.11
C VAL A 41 14.80 -9.12 -13.68
N ALA A 42 15.67 -10.10 -13.48
CA ALA A 42 17.00 -10.09 -14.07
C ALA A 42 16.98 -10.24 -15.60
N ALA A 43 16.02 -10.99 -16.14
CA ALA A 43 15.93 -11.31 -17.56
C ALA A 43 15.13 -10.29 -18.40
N VAL A 44 14.22 -9.55 -17.78
CA VAL A 44 13.30 -8.62 -18.47
C VAL A 44 14.04 -7.56 -19.28
N GLN A 45 13.55 -7.30 -20.49
CA GLN A 45 14.01 -6.19 -21.31
C GLN A 45 13.15 -4.94 -21.06
N ASP A 46 13.69 -3.77 -21.37
CA ASP A 46 12.99 -2.51 -21.12
C ASP A 46 11.66 -2.45 -21.90
N GLY A 47 10.61 -2.08 -21.18
CA GLY A 47 9.24 -2.00 -21.69
C GLY A 47 8.47 -3.31 -21.64
N GLU A 48 9.09 -4.44 -21.28
CA GLU A 48 8.40 -5.73 -21.20
C GLU A 48 7.54 -5.88 -19.94
N THR A 49 6.68 -6.90 -19.96
CA THR A 49 5.80 -7.25 -18.85
C THR A 49 6.18 -8.60 -18.27
N ILE A 50 6.43 -8.62 -16.97
CA ILE A 50 6.49 -9.82 -16.14
C ILE A 50 5.08 -10.15 -15.68
N ILE A 51 4.57 -11.33 -15.99
CA ILE A 51 3.25 -11.80 -15.56
C ILE A 51 3.43 -12.88 -14.49
N LEU A 52 2.83 -12.69 -13.32
CA LEU A 52 2.81 -13.74 -12.28
C LEU A 52 1.90 -14.91 -12.69
N ILE A 53 2.39 -16.12 -12.49
CA ILE A 53 1.66 -17.37 -12.79
C ILE A 53 1.46 -18.24 -11.54
N ALA A 54 2.15 -17.95 -10.45
CA ALA A 54 1.95 -18.52 -9.12
C ALA A 54 1.98 -17.44 -8.04
N ASP A 55 1.49 -17.77 -6.84
CA ASP A 55 1.75 -16.94 -5.67
C ASP A 55 3.24 -17.02 -5.31
N VAL A 56 3.84 -15.85 -5.07
CA VAL A 56 5.27 -15.67 -4.83
C VAL A 56 5.53 -15.57 -3.33
N LYS A 57 6.44 -16.40 -2.84
CA LYS A 57 6.91 -16.38 -1.46
C LYS A 57 8.36 -15.92 -1.41
N LEU A 58 8.53 -14.62 -1.20
CA LEU A 58 9.84 -13.99 -1.11
C LEU A 58 10.58 -14.41 0.16
N THR A 59 11.84 -14.80 -0.02
CA THR A 59 12.81 -15.05 1.05
C THR A 59 13.80 -13.90 1.21
N ALA A 60 13.81 -12.97 0.26
CA ALA A 60 14.58 -11.73 0.26
C ALA A 60 13.84 -10.66 -0.55
N GLN A 61 14.22 -9.39 -0.37
CA GLN A 61 13.67 -8.28 -1.14
C GLN A 61 14.04 -8.42 -2.62
N VAL A 62 13.09 -8.17 -3.52
CA VAL A 62 13.37 -8.11 -4.96
C VAL A 62 13.72 -6.68 -5.33
N GLU A 63 14.90 -6.48 -5.90
CA GLU A 63 15.34 -5.18 -6.40
C GLU A 63 14.93 -5.01 -7.87
N ILE A 64 14.31 -3.89 -8.21
CA ILE A 64 14.19 -3.42 -9.60
C ILE A 64 15.35 -2.46 -9.85
N PRO A 65 16.34 -2.82 -10.70
CA PRO A 65 17.50 -1.99 -10.98
C PRO A 65 17.16 -0.63 -11.59
N GLU A 66 18.04 0.36 -11.41
CA GLU A 66 17.85 1.75 -11.88
C GLU A 66 17.68 1.86 -13.40
N ASP A 67 18.35 1.00 -14.15
CA ASP A 67 18.34 0.96 -15.62
C ASP A 67 17.14 0.20 -16.19
N LYS A 68 16.26 -0.37 -15.37
CA LYS A 68 15.11 -1.16 -15.83
C LYS A 68 13.83 -0.35 -15.93
N VAL A 69 13.12 -0.54 -17.03
CA VAL A 69 11.73 -0.09 -17.23
C VAL A 69 10.86 -1.32 -17.44
N LEU A 70 9.95 -1.64 -16.52
CA LEU A 70 9.14 -2.85 -16.64
C LEU A 70 7.73 -2.70 -16.08
N THR A 71 6.85 -3.60 -16.52
CA THR A 71 5.55 -3.82 -15.91
C THR A 71 5.55 -5.15 -15.16
N LEU A 72 5.07 -5.14 -13.91
CA LEU A 72 4.71 -6.35 -13.18
C LEU A 72 3.19 -6.48 -13.17
N ASP A 73 2.67 -7.45 -13.91
CA ASP A 73 1.27 -7.85 -13.87
C ASP A 73 1.07 -8.92 -12.80
N LEU A 74 0.34 -8.55 -11.75
CA LEU A 74 0.05 -9.43 -10.62
C LEU A 74 -0.87 -10.58 -11.02
N ASN A 75 -1.68 -10.46 -12.08
CA ASN A 75 -2.49 -11.53 -12.67
C ASN A 75 -3.28 -12.40 -11.65
N GLY A 76 -3.87 -11.74 -10.66
CA GLY A 76 -4.63 -12.33 -9.56
C GLY A 76 -3.79 -13.04 -8.49
N LYS A 77 -2.46 -12.94 -8.56
CA LYS A 77 -1.51 -13.60 -7.64
C LYS A 77 -1.06 -12.67 -6.53
N THR A 78 -0.47 -13.28 -5.52
CA THR A 78 0.07 -12.60 -4.36
C THR A 78 1.59 -12.66 -4.36
N VAL A 79 2.22 -11.54 -3.98
CA VAL A 79 3.63 -11.50 -3.61
C VAL A 79 3.68 -11.29 -2.12
N ASN A 80 4.24 -12.23 -1.38
CA ASN A 80 4.33 -12.16 0.07
C ASN A 80 5.76 -12.48 0.50
N SER A 81 6.30 -11.76 1.46
CA SER A 81 7.55 -12.10 2.12
C SER A 81 7.27 -12.94 3.37
N VAL A 82 8.00 -14.04 3.51
CA VAL A 82 8.06 -14.76 4.79
C VAL A 82 9.24 -14.35 5.66
N PHE A 83 10.01 -13.36 5.19
CA PHE A 83 11.19 -12.88 5.88
C PHE A 83 10.80 -11.72 6.80
N THR A 84 10.76 -12.02 8.11
CA THR A 84 10.56 -11.06 9.20
C THR A 84 11.89 -10.43 9.68
N GLY A 85 12.96 -10.53 8.88
CA GLY A 85 14.29 -10.05 9.29
C GLY A 85 14.90 -10.90 10.41
N ASN A 86 15.59 -10.23 11.35
CA ASN A 86 16.08 -10.80 12.62
C ASN A 86 15.05 -10.62 13.77
N SER A 87 13.80 -10.33 13.42
CA SER A 87 12.69 -10.22 14.35
C SER A 87 11.65 -11.26 13.94
N THR A 88 10.76 -11.68 14.84
CA THR A 88 9.56 -12.44 14.46
C THR A 88 8.44 -11.51 13.97
N THR A 89 8.66 -10.19 13.96
CA THR A 89 7.64 -9.17 13.72
C THR A 89 8.06 -8.07 12.74
N ASN A 90 9.21 -8.14 12.05
CA ASN A 90 9.67 -7.02 11.18
C ASN A 90 9.78 -7.45 9.72
N HIS A 91 8.69 -7.32 8.97
CA HIS A 91 8.69 -7.70 7.56
C HIS A 91 9.57 -6.77 6.72
N ILE A 92 10.32 -7.31 5.77
CA ILE A 92 11.00 -6.49 4.75
C ILE A 92 10.03 -6.00 3.68
N TYR A 93 10.38 -4.91 3.01
CA TYR A 93 9.68 -4.51 1.78
C TYR A 93 9.83 -5.60 0.73
N ALA A 94 8.73 -5.98 0.08
CA ALA A 94 8.73 -7.00 -0.97
C ALA A 94 9.58 -6.55 -2.15
N LEU A 95 9.39 -5.30 -2.58
CA LEU A 95 10.12 -4.69 -3.69
C LEU A 95 10.95 -3.48 -3.24
N SER A 96 12.18 -3.36 -3.76
CA SER A 96 12.96 -2.12 -3.78
C SER A 96 13.02 -1.61 -5.22
N ASN A 97 12.24 -0.59 -5.55
CA ASN A 97 12.22 -0.03 -6.89
C ASN A 97 13.24 1.10 -7.04
N LYS A 98 14.31 0.89 -7.80
CA LYS A 98 15.26 1.94 -8.21
C LYS A 98 15.01 2.42 -9.64
N GLY A 99 14.36 1.61 -10.48
CA GLY A 99 14.06 1.92 -11.87
C GLY A 99 12.67 2.50 -12.09
N THR A 100 12.06 2.15 -13.23
CA THR A 100 10.68 2.50 -13.58
C THR A 100 9.80 1.27 -13.53
N LEU A 101 8.92 1.20 -12.54
CA LEU A 101 8.04 0.07 -12.26
C LEU A 101 6.58 0.46 -12.45
N THR A 102 5.88 -0.28 -13.31
CA THR A 102 4.41 -0.23 -13.39
C THR A 102 3.81 -1.50 -12.79
N ILE A 103 2.86 -1.36 -11.87
CA ILE A 103 2.08 -2.46 -11.31
C ILE A 103 0.71 -2.51 -11.99
N ASN A 104 0.40 -3.67 -12.56
CA ASN A 104 -0.85 -3.99 -13.25
C ASN A 104 -1.51 -5.26 -12.67
N GLY A 105 -2.73 -5.53 -13.13
CA GLY A 105 -3.47 -6.74 -12.80
C GLY A 105 -4.07 -6.72 -11.41
N ASN A 106 -5.11 -7.54 -11.21
CA ASN A 106 -5.60 -7.82 -9.87
C ASN A 106 -4.55 -8.64 -9.10
N GLY A 107 -4.65 -8.71 -7.77
CA GLY A 107 -3.65 -9.38 -6.93
C GLY A 107 -3.11 -8.44 -5.87
N SER A 108 -2.09 -8.88 -5.13
CA SER A 108 -1.57 -8.08 -4.01
C SER A 108 -0.09 -8.28 -3.74
N ILE A 109 0.62 -7.20 -3.47
CA ILE A 109 1.95 -7.21 -2.85
C ILE A 109 1.74 -6.97 -1.35
N ASN A 110 2.08 -7.97 -0.54
CA ASN A 110 1.87 -8.02 0.90
C ASN A 110 3.21 -7.88 1.66
N SER A 111 3.17 -8.04 2.99
CA SER A 111 4.28 -7.80 3.93
C SER A 111 4.51 -6.31 4.20
N ARG A 112 5.64 -5.74 3.77
CA ARG A 112 5.75 -4.30 3.52
C ARG A 112 5.77 -4.15 2.00
N GLY A 113 4.95 -3.27 1.45
CA GLY A 113 4.71 -3.22 0.01
C GLY A 113 5.95 -2.89 -0.82
N ILE A 114 6.15 -1.61 -1.14
CA ILE A 114 7.22 -1.16 -2.04
C ILE A 114 8.04 -0.05 -1.39
N TYR A 115 9.36 -0.22 -1.43
CA TYR A 115 10.32 0.83 -1.15
C TYR A 115 10.74 1.50 -2.45
N ASN A 116 10.32 2.73 -2.70
CA ASN A 116 10.43 3.37 -4.01
C ASN A 116 11.49 4.48 -4.01
N TYR A 117 12.58 4.24 -4.73
CA TYR A 117 13.65 5.19 -5.05
C TYR A 117 13.53 5.76 -6.46
N GLY A 118 12.84 5.08 -7.37
CA GLY A 118 12.67 5.47 -8.77
C GLY A 118 11.28 6.00 -9.09
N SER A 119 10.71 5.54 -10.21
CA SER A 119 9.35 5.89 -10.64
C SER A 119 8.42 4.69 -10.48
N LEU A 120 7.34 4.86 -9.71
CA LEU A 120 6.34 3.84 -9.47
C LEU A 120 4.99 4.27 -10.02
N THR A 121 4.35 3.42 -10.83
CA THR A 121 2.96 3.58 -11.25
C THR A 121 2.13 2.40 -10.76
N LEU A 122 1.00 2.67 -10.11
CA LEU A 122 0.00 1.66 -9.72
C LEU A 122 -1.27 1.86 -10.56
N ASN A 123 -1.55 0.92 -11.46
CA ASN A 123 -2.79 0.94 -12.24
C ASN A 123 -3.89 0.07 -11.63
N ALA A 124 -3.52 -1.07 -11.04
CA ALA A 124 -4.45 -2.02 -10.42
C ALA A 124 -3.74 -2.90 -9.38
N GLY A 125 -4.51 -3.70 -8.65
CA GLY A 125 -4.00 -4.56 -7.58
C GLY A 125 -3.91 -3.83 -6.24
N ALA A 126 -3.30 -4.50 -5.26
CA ALA A 126 -3.14 -3.96 -3.91
C ALA A 126 -1.66 -3.93 -3.49
N ILE A 127 -1.25 -2.86 -2.83
CA ILE A 127 0.04 -2.77 -2.14
C ILE A 127 -0.27 -2.61 -0.65
N ASN A 128 0.11 -3.58 0.16
CA ASN A 128 -0.27 -3.66 1.56
C ASN A 128 0.96 -3.63 2.47
N ALA A 129 0.93 -2.75 3.47
CA ALA A 129 1.68 -2.90 4.70
C ALA A 129 0.79 -3.66 5.70
N ILE A 130 1.19 -4.88 6.01
CA ILE A 130 0.51 -5.79 6.95
C ILE A 130 1.34 -6.02 8.21
N ASP A 131 2.43 -5.27 8.39
CA ASP A 131 3.40 -5.47 9.45
C ASP A 131 3.04 -4.69 10.73
N GLY A 132 3.19 -5.34 11.90
CA GLY A 132 2.97 -4.73 13.22
C GLY A 132 4.20 -4.09 13.85
N ASN A 133 5.23 -3.87 13.05
CA ASN A 133 6.38 -3.07 13.42
C ASN A 133 6.44 -1.76 12.60
N GLY A 134 5.26 -1.25 12.20
CA GLY A 134 5.09 -0.02 11.45
C GLY A 134 5.72 -0.02 10.06
N GLY A 135 5.82 1.18 9.47
CA GLY A 135 6.40 1.39 8.14
C GLY A 135 5.36 1.88 7.13
N TYR A 136 5.57 1.60 5.84
CA TYR A 136 4.65 2.06 4.81
C TYR A 136 4.28 0.99 3.79
N ALA A 137 3.09 1.09 3.21
CA ALA A 137 2.73 0.25 2.06
C ALA A 137 3.47 0.74 0.81
N VAL A 138 3.45 2.04 0.56
CA VAL A 138 4.33 2.71 -0.42
C VAL A 138 5.23 3.69 0.33
N ASN A 139 6.50 3.32 0.46
CA ASN A 139 7.52 4.17 1.06
C ASN A 139 8.34 4.85 -0.04
N ASN A 140 7.86 6.00 -0.50
CA ASN A 140 8.63 6.80 -1.45
C ASN A 140 9.85 7.42 -0.78
N GLN A 141 10.91 7.65 -1.55
CA GLN A 141 12.16 8.27 -1.15
C GLN A 141 12.38 9.59 -1.88
N SER A 142 13.27 10.44 -1.36
CA SER A 142 13.56 11.74 -1.98
C SER A 142 14.01 11.55 -3.43
N GLY A 143 13.42 12.31 -4.37
CA GLY A 143 13.69 12.21 -5.81
C GLY A 143 12.82 11.19 -6.57
N SER A 144 12.05 10.35 -5.86
CA SER A 144 11.16 9.38 -6.49
C SER A 144 9.84 9.99 -6.95
N THR A 145 9.17 9.31 -7.88
CA THR A 145 7.79 9.64 -8.30
C THR A 145 6.83 8.50 -8.02
N PHE A 146 5.58 8.84 -7.70
CA PHE A 146 4.49 7.88 -7.56
C PHE A 146 3.23 8.35 -8.30
N VAL A 147 2.68 7.49 -9.16
CA VAL A 147 1.41 7.73 -9.83
C VAL A 147 0.44 6.61 -9.49
N MET A 148 -0.70 6.96 -8.91
CA MET A 148 -1.78 6.01 -8.62
C MET A 148 -2.96 6.25 -9.55
N ASN A 149 -3.13 5.39 -10.54
CA ASN A 149 -4.27 5.42 -11.47
C ASN A 149 -5.47 4.62 -10.96
N GLY A 150 -5.23 3.63 -10.11
CA GLY A 150 -6.24 2.77 -9.53
C GLY A 150 -5.65 1.85 -8.46
N GLY A 151 -6.37 0.77 -8.16
CA GLY A 151 -5.94 -0.21 -7.16
C GLY A 151 -6.10 0.27 -5.71
N VAL A 152 -5.40 -0.41 -4.81
CA VAL A 152 -5.45 -0.17 -3.37
C VAL A 152 -4.03 0.01 -2.82
N VAL A 153 -3.83 1.00 -1.96
CA VAL A 153 -2.65 1.11 -1.11
C VAL A 153 -3.13 1.09 0.34
N ALA A 154 -2.70 0.12 1.13
CA ALA A 154 -3.27 -0.06 2.47
C ALA A 154 -2.23 -0.32 3.56
N ALA A 155 -2.33 0.40 4.68
CA ALA A 155 -1.84 -0.08 5.95
C ALA A 155 -3.01 -0.76 6.68
N THR A 156 -2.84 -2.04 6.99
CA THR A 156 -3.94 -2.92 7.44
C THR A 156 -3.77 -3.44 8.85
N ASN A 157 -2.68 -3.10 9.52
CA ASN A 157 -2.54 -3.45 10.93
C ASN A 157 -3.07 -2.32 11.81
N GLU A 158 -4.08 -2.65 12.61
CA GLU A 158 -4.53 -1.88 13.77
C GLU A 158 -3.62 -2.30 14.92
N ASP A 159 -2.39 -1.78 14.99
CA ASP A 159 -1.71 -1.90 16.28
C ASP A 159 -2.43 -0.98 17.26
N ASP A 160 -3.15 -1.59 18.19
CA ASP A 160 -3.45 -0.98 19.48
C ASP A 160 -2.12 -0.50 20.03
N HIS A 161 -1.94 0.80 20.17
CA HIS A 161 -0.76 1.43 20.75
C HIS A 161 -0.68 1.15 22.26
N GLN A 162 -0.73 -0.13 22.61
CA GLN A 162 -0.48 -0.68 23.91
C GLN A 162 0.95 -1.16 23.97
N SER A 163 1.88 -0.22 24.04
CA SER A 163 2.91 -0.37 25.07
C SER A 163 3.56 0.98 25.36
N SER A 164 3.80 1.21 26.64
CA SER A 164 4.73 2.18 27.23
C SER A 164 6.19 2.05 26.73
N SER A 165 6.43 1.37 25.61
CA SER A 165 7.72 1.17 24.94
C SER A 165 7.71 1.52 23.44
N GLY A 166 6.68 2.22 22.94
CA GLY A 166 6.69 2.81 21.59
C GLY A 166 6.27 1.82 20.50
N GLY A 167 4.95 1.61 20.37
CA GLY A 167 4.37 0.94 19.21
C GLY A 167 4.82 1.61 17.91
N TYR A 168 5.01 0.82 16.86
CA TYR A 168 5.45 1.32 15.56
C TYR A 168 4.24 1.45 14.65
N ASP A 169 3.95 2.68 14.23
CA ASP A 169 2.73 2.94 13.46
C ASP A 169 2.97 2.71 11.95
N ALA A 170 1.99 2.12 11.27
CA ALA A 170 2.02 1.90 9.83
C ALA A 170 1.24 2.98 9.09
N THR A 171 1.75 3.46 7.97
CA THR A 171 1.13 4.48 7.13
C THR A 171 0.95 3.95 5.71
N ALA A 172 -0.19 4.17 5.07
CA ALA A 172 -0.40 3.65 3.72
C ALA A 172 0.58 4.26 2.69
N LEU A 173 0.65 5.60 2.62
CA LEU A 173 1.47 6.30 1.62
C LEU A 173 2.37 7.38 2.26
N LYS A 174 3.66 7.30 1.96
CA LYS A 174 4.63 8.36 2.25
C LYS A 174 4.96 9.18 1.01
N VAL A 175 5.00 10.50 1.14
CA VAL A 175 5.50 11.42 0.11
C VAL A 175 6.54 12.35 0.76
N PRO A 176 7.83 11.96 0.84
CA PRO A 176 8.85 12.78 1.50
C PRO A 176 9.19 14.04 0.70
N ALA A 177 9.96 14.95 1.30
CA ALA A 177 10.48 16.12 0.59
C ALA A 177 11.27 15.70 -0.67
N GLY A 178 11.08 16.43 -1.77
CA GLY A 178 11.70 16.14 -3.06
C GLY A 178 11.08 14.96 -3.82
N CYS A 179 9.99 14.36 -3.33
CA CYS A 179 9.18 13.38 -4.05
C CYS A 179 7.92 14.04 -4.63
N GLU A 180 7.44 13.51 -5.76
CA GLU A 180 6.17 13.90 -6.36
C GLU A 180 5.21 12.70 -6.41
N ALA A 181 4.01 12.87 -5.88
CA ALA A 181 2.93 11.88 -5.96
C ALA A 181 1.71 12.47 -6.68
N THR A 182 1.16 11.75 -7.65
CA THR A 182 -0.10 12.09 -8.32
C THR A 182 -1.13 10.98 -8.11
N LEU A 183 -2.30 11.33 -7.54
CA LEU A 183 -3.37 10.38 -7.26
C LEU A 183 -4.56 10.62 -8.18
N ASN A 184 -4.69 9.80 -9.22
CA ASN A 184 -5.75 9.87 -10.22
C ASN A 184 -6.97 9.00 -9.85
N GLY A 185 -6.79 7.94 -9.05
CA GLY A 185 -7.90 7.06 -8.68
C GLY A 185 -7.50 5.92 -7.76
N GLY A 186 -8.47 5.11 -7.35
CA GLY A 186 -8.29 3.96 -6.46
C GLY A 186 -8.63 4.27 -5.00
N THR A 187 -8.09 3.47 -4.09
CA THR A 187 -8.39 3.60 -2.65
C THR A 187 -7.13 3.52 -1.81
N ILE A 188 -6.98 4.47 -0.88
CA ILE A 188 -5.94 4.44 0.15
C ILE A 188 -6.63 4.15 1.48
N ASN A 189 -6.20 3.10 2.19
CA ASN A 189 -6.76 2.70 3.48
C ASN A 189 -5.68 2.70 4.55
N ASN A 190 -5.95 3.32 5.69
CA ASN A 190 -5.06 3.29 6.83
C ASN A 190 -5.87 3.05 8.09
N VAL A 191 -5.77 1.83 8.61
CA VAL A 191 -6.51 1.44 9.81
C VAL A 191 -5.79 1.83 11.10
N CYS A 192 -4.58 2.39 11.03
CA CYS A 192 -3.83 2.78 12.22
C CYS A 192 -4.33 4.12 12.80
N ASP A 193 -4.64 4.12 14.10
CA ASP A 193 -5.27 5.22 14.83
C ASP A 193 -4.29 6.32 15.28
N PHE A 194 -3.04 6.24 14.83
CA PHE A 194 -1.96 7.17 15.17
C PHE A 194 -1.33 7.84 13.96
N THR A 195 -1.53 7.29 12.77
CA THR A 195 -0.97 7.81 11.53
C THR A 195 -2.05 8.24 10.58
N PHE A 196 -1.76 9.29 9.83
CA PHE A 196 -2.60 9.67 8.71
C PHE A 196 -2.40 8.68 7.57
N ALA A 197 -3.42 8.46 6.74
CA ALA A 197 -3.30 7.57 5.60
C ALA A 197 -2.22 8.02 4.60
N ILE A 198 -2.03 9.33 4.48
CA ILE A 198 -1.00 9.94 3.64
C ILE A 198 -0.17 10.91 4.46
N GLU A 199 1.15 10.71 4.47
CA GLU A 199 2.13 11.65 5.00
C GLU A 199 2.77 12.44 3.84
N ALA A 200 2.37 13.70 3.69
CA ALA A 200 2.85 14.59 2.64
C ALA A 200 3.86 15.60 3.18
N LYS A 201 5.09 15.54 2.65
CA LYS A 201 6.17 16.51 2.84
C LYS A 201 6.76 17.00 1.50
N GLY A 202 6.56 16.22 0.43
CA GLY A 202 6.89 16.58 -0.94
C GLY A 202 5.69 17.20 -1.68
N THR A 203 5.65 17.03 -2.99
CA THR A 203 4.53 17.48 -3.82
C THR A 203 3.49 16.38 -3.90
N LEU A 204 2.26 16.66 -3.44
CA LEU A 204 1.11 15.77 -3.60
C LEU A 204 0.06 16.46 -4.46
N ASN A 205 -0.24 15.88 -5.61
CA ASN A 205 -1.23 16.41 -6.54
C ASN A 205 -2.40 15.43 -6.70
N ILE A 206 -3.62 15.93 -6.47
CA ILE A 206 -4.85 15.19 -6.73
C ILE A 206 -5.62 15.97 -7.80
N PRO A 207 -5.56 15.55 -9.07
CA PRO A 207 -6.17 16.28 -10.19
C PRO A 207 -7.69 16.36 -10.12
N ALA A 208 -8.29 17.29 -10.86
CA ALA A 208 -9.74 17.52 -10.86
C ALA A 208 -10.56 16.34 -11.40
N THR A 209 -9.93 15.46 -12.19
CA THR A 209 -10.54 14.22 -12.71
C THR A 209 -10.36 13.02 -11.77
N SER A 210 -9.76 13.23 -10.59
CA SER A 210 -9.43 12.14 -9.68
C SER A 210 -10.68 11.49 -9.08
N THR A 211 -10.65 10.16 -8.98
CA THR A 211 -11.69 9.34 -8.32
C THR A 211 -11.18 8.68 -7.03
N ILE A 212 -10.12 9.23 -6.45
CA ILE A 212 -9.48 8.67 -5.26
C ILE A 212 -10.41 8.71 -4.04
N THR A 213 -10.40 7.62 -3.26
CA THR A 213 -10.93 7.59 -1.89
C THR A 213 -9.80 7.36 -0.91
N VAL A 214 -9.70 8.19 0.13
CA VAL A 214 -8.70 8.08 1.20
C VAL A 214 -9.43 7.90 2.52
N ASN A 215 -9.21 6.74 3.13
CA ASN A 215 -9.74 6.35 4.43
C ASN A 215 -8.58 6.28 5.41
N GLY A 216 -8.59 7.14 6.43
CA GLY A 216 -7.60 7.05 7.51
C GLY A 216 -8.28 7.18 8.85
N THR A 217 -8.09 6.21 9.74
CA THR A 217 -8.70 6.19 11.06
C THR A 217 -8.30 7.43 11.87
N HIS A 218 -7.00 7.75 11.96
CA HIS A 218 -6.58 9.01 12.59
C HIS A 218 -6.84 10.27 11.73
N GLY A 219 -6.86 10.11 10.41
CA GLY A 219 -6.96 11.20 9.45
C GLY A 219 -6.52 10.80 8.05
N ALA A 220 -7.03 11.50 7.03
CA ALA A 220 -6.76 11.15 5.64
C ALA A 220 -5.38 11.66 5.17
N ILE A 221 -5.09 12.95 5.36
CA ILE A 221 -3.83 13.55 4.89
C ILE A 221 -3.19 14.43 5.95
N TYR A 222 -1.92 14.18 6.22
CA TYR A 222 -1.05 15.06 6.98
C TYR A 222 -0.05 15.78 6.06
N VAL A 223 -0.13 17.10 6.01
CA VAL A 223 0.82 17.97 5.29
C VAL A 223 1.80 18.58 6.29
N SER A 224 3.05 18.17 6.17
CA SER A 224 4.17 18.60 7.04
C SER A 224 5.22 19.43 6.30
N GLY A 225 5.07 19.58 4.99
CA GLY A 225 5.98 20.30 4.09
C GLY A 225 5.53 20.21 2.64
N GLY A 226 6.28 20.83 1.74
CA GLY A 226 6.01 20.79 0.31
C GLY A 226 4.68 21.45 -0.06
N GLU A 227 4.08 21.00 -1.15
CA GLU A 227 2.82 21.53 -1.69
C GLU A 227 1.84 20.37 -1.90
N THR A 228 0.67 20.48 -1.30
CA THR A 228 -0.45 19.57 -1.54
C THR A 228 -1.57 20.32 -2.25
N THR A 229 -1.99 19.83 -3.42
CA THR A 229 -3.15 20.37 -4.15
C THR A 229 -4.23 19.30 -4.28
N ILE A 230 -5.43 19.60 -3.79
CA ILE A 230 -6.59 18.72 -3.85
C ILE A 230 -7.66 19.36 -4.73
N ASN A 231 -7.96 18.75 -5.87
CA ASN A 231 -9.01 19.22 -6.78
C ASN A 231 -10.24 18.32 -6.84
N ALA A 232 -10.14 17.07 -6.35
CA ALA A 232 -11.24 16.09 -6.33
C ALA A 232 -10.93 14.96 -5.31
N GLY A 233 -11.83 13.97 -5.24
CA GLY A 233 -11.69 12.79 -4.37
C GLY A 233 -12.56 12.83 -3.11
N THR A 234 -12.56 11.74 -2.38
CA THR A 234 -13.23 11.59 -1.08
C THR A 234 -12.18 11.30 -0.01
N PHE A 235 -12.22 12.05 1.09
CA PHE A 235 -11.30 11.94 2.21
C PHE A 235 -12.12 11.78 3.47
N GLN A 236 -11.91 10.70 4.20
CA GLN A 236 -12.75 10.40 5.34
C GLN A 236 -11.99 9.76 6.48
N ILE A 237 -12.48 10.07 7.67
CA ILE A 237 -12.26 9.30 8.88
C ILE A 237 -13.49 8.39 8.99
N PRO A 238 -13.35 7.08 8.74
CA PRO A 238 -14.44 6.14 8.97
C PRO A 238 -14.80 6.15 10.47
N ALA A 239 -16.08 5.96 10.79
CA ALA A 239 -16.49 5.85 12.19
C ALA A 239 -15.73 4.70 12.87
N ASP A 240 -15.02 5.02 13.94
CA ASP A 240 -14.33 4.07 14.80
C ASP A 240 -14.96 4.11 16.22
N GLU A 241 -14.48 3.28 17.14
CA GLU A 241 -14.95 3.29 18.53
C GLU A 241 -14.12 4.24 19.42
N TYR A 242 -13.18 5.03 18.86
CA TYR A 242 -12.15 5.74 19.61
C TYR A 242 -12.31 7.25 19.54
N SER A 243 -12.70 7.87 20.66
CA SER A 243 -12.92 9.31 20.77
C SER A 243 -11.62 10.14 20.73
N ARG A 244 -11.03 10.35 19.55
CA ARG A 244 -9.89 11.27 19.33
C ARG A 244 -10.30 12.47 18.50
N THR A 245 -9.60 13.59 18.70
CA THR A 245 -9.78 14.80 17.88
C THR A 245 -9.10 14.60 16.54
N ASP A 246 -9.76 13.87 15.65
CA ASP A 246 -9.19 13.51 14.36
C ASP A 246 -9.54 14.54 13.29
N ASN A 247 -8.53 14.93 12.51
CA ASN A 247 -8.69 15.90 11.43
C ASN A 247 -8.59 15.14 10.11
N VAL A 248 -9.60 15.28 9.23
CA VAL A 248 -9.52 14.68 7.89
C VAL A 248 -8.26 15.17 7.17
N LEU A 249 -7.96 16.46 7.29
CA LEU A 249 -6.74 17.09 6.81
C LEU A 249 -6.05 17.83 7.95
N TYR A 250 -4.75 17.59 8.14
CA TYR A 250 -3.94 18.31 9.11
C TYR A 250 -2.74 18.94 8.42
N VAL A 251 -2.47 20.22 8.70
CA VAL A 251 -1.34 20.97 8.11
C VAL A 251 -0.50 21.56 9.24
N SER A 252 0.74 21.07 9.39
CA SER A 252 1.72 21.61 10.33
C SER A 252 2.89 22.33 9.64
N GLY A 253 3.01 22.17 8.32
CA GLY A 253 4.01 22.81 7.47
C GLY A 253 3.66 22.69 5.99
N GLY A 254 4.38 23.44 5.13
CA GLY A 254 4.12 23.47 3.69
C GLY A 254 2.88 24.28 3.31
N SER A 255 2.33 24.00 2.13
CA SER A 255 1.09 24.59 1.62
C SER A 255 0.05 23.53 1.28
N LEU A 256 -1.21 23.85 1.55
CA LEU A 256 -2.36 23.07 1.14
C LEU A 256 -3.30 23.97 0.32
N VAL A 257 -3.63 23.55 -0.90
CA VAL A 257 -4.64 24.17 -1.76
C VAL A 257 -5.77 23.18 -1.96
N VAL A 258 -6.99 23.57 -1.61
CA VAL A 258 -8.19 22.74 -1.81
C VAL A 258 -9.14 23.47 -2.75
N ASN A 259 -9.30 22.94 -3.96
CA ASN A 259 -10.20 23.44 -5.00
C ASN A 259 -11.46 22.57 -5.15
N GLY A 260 -11.46 21.35 -4.58
CA GLY A 260 -12.57 20.42 -4.63
C GLY A 260 -12.35 19.18 -3.76
N GLY A 261 -13.31 18.26 -3.77
CA GLY A 261 -13.32 17.04 -2.97
C GLY A 261 -14.42 17.00 -1.91
N THR A 262 -14.63 15.83 -1.33
CA THR A 262 -15.56 15.59 -0.21
C THR A 262 -14.75 15.20 1.03
N PHE A 263 -15.01 15.87 2.16
CA PHE A 263 -14.30 15.66 3.43
C PHE A 263 -15.29 15.25 4.51
N ILE A 264 -15.11 14.05 5.06
CA ILE A 264 -16.03 13.45 6.02
C ILE A 264 -15.26 13.20 7.31
N GLY A 265 -15.48 14.04 8.32
CA GLY A 265 -14.94 13.82 9.66
C GLY A 265 -15.68 12.69 10.36
N ASP A 266 -15.12 12.22 11.47
CA ASP A 266 -15.80 11.26 12.31
C ASP A 266 -17.14 11.83 12.82
N SER A 267 -18.14 10.96 12.87
CA SER A 267 -19.50 11.29 13.25
C SER A 267 -19.81 10.95 14.71
N ASP A 268 -18.79 10.67 15.54
CA ASP A 268 -18.97 10.36 16.96
C ASP A 268 -19.96 11.34 17.59
N THR A 269 -21.16 10.82 17.82
CA THR A 269 -22.25 11.56 18.43
C THR A 269 -21.87 11.72 19.90
N ALA A 270 -21.58 12.97 20.26
CA ALA A 270 -21.36 13.45 21.63
C ALA A 270 -22.37 12.93 22.66
#